data_AF-A0A7C9ELN3-F1
#
_entry.id   AF-A0A7C9ELN3-F1
#
_cell.length_a   1.000
_cell.length_b   1.000
_cell.length_c   1.000
_cell.angle_alpha   90.00
_cell.angle_beta   90.00
_cell.angle_gamma   90.00
#
_symmetry.space_group_name_H-M   'P 1'
#
loop_
_entity.id
_entity.type
_entity.pdbx_description
1 polymer ?
#
loop_
_entity_poly.entity_id
_entity_poly.type
_entity_poly.pdbx_seq_one_letter_code
_entity_poly.pdbx_strand_id
1 'polypeptide(L)'
;MAILRFFVFFSIFLFSLLSLSSAEIRSMEIRSDSRPIIPFDEFGFTHSGRLELNVTKISLSNRKNIDFAKVGFFLCTRESWLHVLEQLESSEITCALDSNLVKKVYTFGSLHPNDDSFNSLFVETDPDQYSLVFANCYPDLLKVSMDVRSAMYNLEGKSGSRDYLSAGRTILPRVYFLFSLIYFSMAIFWVYVLYKKRLTVFR
;
A
#
# COMPACT_ATOMS: atom_id res chain seq x y z
N MET A 1 -30.22 19.07 35.02
CA MET A 1 -28.78 19.26 35.35
C MET A 1 -27.94 17.98 35.10
N ALA A 2 -28.42 16.79 35.47
CA ALA A 2 -27.71 15.52 35.20
C ALA A 2 -27.51 15.20 33.70
N ILE A 3 -28.52 15.47 32.86
CA ILE A 3 -28.48 15.23 31.41
C ILE A 3 -27.41 16.09 30.72
N LEU A 4 -27.25 17.36 31.13
CA LEU A 4 -26.24 18.26 30.58
C LEU A 4 -24.82 17.77 30.93
N ARG A 5 -24.61 17.30 32.17
CA ARG A 5 -23.32 16.73 32.58
C ARG A 5 -23.00 15.45 31.80
N PHE A 6 -23.99 14.59 31.56
CA PHE A 6 -23.82 13.39 30.74
C PHE A 6 -23.41 13.72 29.29
N PHE A 7 -24.06 14.71 28.66
CA PHE A 7 -23.67 15.16 27.32
C PHE A 7 -22.26 15.74 27.26
N VAL A 8 -21.85 16.51 28.28
CA VAL A 8 -20.49 17.07 28.37
C VAL A 8 -19.45 15.95 28.53
N PHE A 9 -19.68 14.99 29.43
CA PHE A 9 -18.78 13.84 29.59
C PHE A 9 -18.70 12.98 28.32
N PHE A 10 -19.83 12.74 27.66
CA PHE A 10 -19.88 12.00 26.40
C PHE A 10 -19.13 12.73 25.28
N SER A 11 -19.28 14.06 25.17
CA SER A 11 -18.55 14.86 24.20
C SER A 11 -17.05 14.86 24.45
N ILE A 12 -16.61 15.00 25.70
CA ILE A 12 -15.18 14.95 26.08
C ILE A 12 -14.61 13.56 25.76
N PHE A 13 -15.35 12.49 26.07
CA PHE A 13 -14.97 11.12 25.70
C PHE A 13 -14.84 10.97 24.17
N LEU A 14 -15.79 11.49 23.39
CA LEU A 14 -15.73 11.45 21.93
C LEU A 14 -14.51 12.21 21.36
N PHE A 15 -14.20 13.39 21.91
CA PHE A 15 -13.02 14.17 21.52
C PHE A 15 -11.70 13.47 21.90
N SER A 16 -11.66 12.75 23.02
CA SER A 16 -10.47 11.99 23.43
C SER A 16 -10.17 10.78 22.53
N LEU A 17 -11.14 10.33 21.73
CA LEU A 17 -10.97 9.24 20.76
C LEU A 17 -10.43 9.70 19.40
N LEU A 18 -10.37 11.02 19.13
CA LEU A 18 -9.96 11.56 17.82
C LEU A 18 -8.44 11.64 17.62
N SER A 19 -7.61 11.39 18.64
CA SER A 19 -6.23 11.88 18.66
C SER A 19 -5.13 10.88 18.26
N LEU A 20 -5.41 9.82 17.50
CA LEU A 20 -4.39 8.87 17.06
C LEU A 20 -4.58 8.47 15.59
N SER A 21 -4.25 9.36 14.65
CA SER A 21 -4.06 8.98 13.25
C SER A 21 -2.58 9.05 12.90
N SER A 22 -1.92 7.90 12.84
CA SER A 22 -0.57 7.80 12.26
C SER A 22 -0.68 7.70 10.74
N ALA A 23 0.15 8.45 10.03
CA ALA A 23 0.34 8.23 8.59
C ALA A 23 1.13 6.93 8.39
N GLU A 24 0.71 6.12 7.41
CA GLU A 24 1.28 4.79 7.17
C GLU A 24 2.41 4.87 6.13
N ILE A 25 3.65 5.06 6.60
CA ILE A 25 4.86 4.84 5.79
C ILE A 25 5.38 3.44 6.10
N ARG A 26 5.55 2.59 5.07
CA ARG A 26 5.94 1.19 5.23
C ARG A 26 7.44 1.03 5.07
N SER A 27 8.05 0.35 6.05
CA SER A 27 9.45 -0.09 5.99
C SER A 27 9.47 -1.60 6.16
N MET A 28 10.16 -2.30 5.27
CA MET A 28 10.27 -3.75 5.30
C MET A 28 11.74 -4.17 5.39
N GLU A 29 12.01 -5.14 6.24
CA GLU A 29 13.34 -5.69 6.44
C GLU A 29 13.37 -7.11 5.87
N ILE A 30 14.30 -7.37 4.97
CA ILE A 30 14.51 -8.68 4.34
C ILE A 30 15.86 -9.21 4.81
N ARG A 31 15.91 -10.46 5.27
CA ARG A 31 17.12 -11.12 5.76
C ARG A 31 17.24 -12.51 5.17
N SER A 32 18.33 -12.74 4.42
CA SER A 32 18.71 -14.03 3.83
C SER A 32 17.56 -14.74 3.10
N ASP A 33 16.78 -13.97 2.35
CA ASP A 33 15.57 -14.45 1.68
C ASP A 33 15.90 -14.91 0.26
N SER A 34 15.47 -16.13 -0.10
CA SER A 34 15.64 -16.75 -1.41
C SER A 34 14.35 -16.78 -2.24
N ARG A 35 13.25 -16.20 -1.76
CA ARG A 35 11.98 -16.25 -2.50
C ARG A 35 12.12 -15.57 -3.86
N PRO A 36 11.57 -16.17 -4.93
CA PRO A 36 11.67 -15.60 -6.26
C PRO A 36 10.87 -14.32 -6.43
N ILE A 37 9.79 -14.16 -5.66
CA ILE A 37 8.88 -13.01 -5.72
C ILE A 37 8.55 -12.59 -4.28
N ILE A 38 8.69 -11.30 -3.98
CA ILE A 38 8.34 -10.71 -2.69
C ILE A 38 7.49 -9.45 -2.94
N PRO A 39 6.17 -9.49 -2.67
CA PRO A 39 5.33 -8.30 -2.75
C PRO A 39 5.60 -7.37 -1.55
N PHE A 40 5.53 -6.05 -1.80
CA PHE A 40 5.71 -5.02 -0.77
C PHE A 40 4.39 -4.30 -0.49
N ASP A 41 4.10 -3.27 -1.28
CA ASP A 41 3.02 -2.33 -1.05
C ASP A 41 2.20 -2.16 -2.32
N GLU A 42 0.93 -1.80 -2.14
CA GLU A 42 -0.01 -1.55 -3.23
C GLU A 42 -0.55 -0.11 -3.12
N PHE A 43 -0.55 0.61 -4.23
CA PHE A 43 -0.92 2.01 -4.27
C PHE A 43 -1.61 2.39 -5.59
N GLY A 44 -2.66 3.21 -5.49
CA GLY A 44 -3.37 3.79 -6.61
C GLY A 44 -2.73 5.09 -7.05
N PHE A 45 -2.00 5.05 -8.17
CA PHE A 45 -1.42 6.23 -8.78
C PHE A 45 -2.46 7.01 -9.58
N THR A 46 -2.26 8.32 -9.63
CA THR A 46 -2.91 9.23 -10.57
C THR A 46 -1.91 9.60 -11.67
N HIS A 47 -2.26 10.54 -12.56
CA HIS A 47 -1.34 11.03 -13.59
C HIS A 47 -0.06 11.70 -13.06
N SER A 48 0.01 11.96 -11.77
CA SER A 48 1.15 12.62 -11.10
C SER A 48 1.78 11.72 -10.02
N GLY A 49 1.77 10.41 -10.24
CA GLY A 49 2.29 9.41 -9.32
C GLY A 49 3.82 9.42 -9.18
N ARG A 50 4.30 9.20 -7.95
CA ARG A 50 5.72 9.08 -7.60
C ARG A 50 5.94 7.88 -6.69
N LEU A 51 6.98 7.12 -6.99
CA LEU A 51 7.51 6.08 -6.12
C LEU A 51 8.94 6.46 -5.73
N GLU A 52 9.14 6.73 -4.43
CA GLU A 52 10.46 6.86 -3.83
C GLU A 52 10.85 5.52 -3.21
N LEU A 53 11.90 4.90 -3.75
CA LEU A 53 12.45 3.64 -3.29
C LEU A 53 13.85 3.88 -2.70
N ASN A 54 14.00 3.63 -1.41
CA ASN A 54 15.26 3.72 -0.69
C ASN A 54 15.59 2.35 -0.11
N VAL A 55 16.69 1.77 -0.57
CA VAL A 55 17.14 0.45 -0.13
C VAL A 55 18.52 0.59 0.48
N THR A 56 18.72 0.01 1.66
CA THR A 56 19.98 0.06 2.40
C THR A 56 20.40 -1.32 2.92
N LYS A 57 21.65 -1.45 3.34
CA LYS A 57 22.23 -2.70 3.87
C LYS A 57 22.07 -3.89 2.92
N ILE A 58 22.24 -3.65 1.62
CA ILE A 58 22.14 -4.66 0.58
C ILE A 58 23.29 -5.65 0.75
N SER A 59 22.94 -6.91 0.98
CA SER A 59 23.87 -8.02 1.07
C SER A 59 23.34 -9.19 0.24
N LEU A 60 24.22 -9.73 -0.60
CA LEU A 60 23.94 -10.77 -1.58
C LEU A 60 24.83 -11.97 -1.26
N SER A 61 24.23 -13.13 -1.01
CA SER A 61 24.97 -14.32 -0.56
C SER A 61 25.96 -14.85 -1.60
N ASN A 62 25.62 -14.73 -2.89
CA ASN A 62 26.45 -15.14 -4.00
C ASN A 62 26.45 -14.05 -5.06
N ARG A 63 27.64 -13.65 -5.52
CA ARG A 63 27.79 -12.65 -6.59
C ARG A 63 28.42 -13.19 -7.88
N LYS A 64 28.68 -14.49 -7.95
CA LYS A 64 29.32 -15.12 -9.10
C LYS A 64 28.26 -15.80 -9.96
N ASN A 65 28.42 -15.70 -11.29
CA ASN A 65 27.58 -16.36 -12.30
C ASN A 65 26.08 -16.00 -12.23
N ILE A 66 25.76 -14.79 -11.75
CA ILE A 66 24.39 -14.27 -11.66
C ILE A 66 24.31 -12.98 -12.47
N ASP A 67 23.29 -12.87 -13.31
CA ASP A 67 22.95 -11.61 -13.98
C ASP A 67 22.06 -10.78 -13.06
N PHE A 68 22.64 -9.74 -12.45
CA PHE A 68 21.92 -8.84 -11.56
C PHE A 68 20.89 -7.96 -12.27
N ALA A 69 20.86 -7.90 -13.60
CA ALA A 69 19.76 -7.27 -14.32
C ALA A 69 18.43 -8.02 -14.14
N LYS A 70 18.49 -9.32 -13.83
CA LYS A 70 17.34 -10.18 -13.51
C LYS A 70 17.00 -10.25 -12.02
N VAL A 71 17.48 -9.30 -11.24
CA VAL A 71 17.14 -9.14 -9.82
C VAL A 71 16.80 -7.69 -9.56
N GLY A 72 15.63 -7.40 -8.99
CA GLY A 72 15.22 -6.01 -8.81
C GLY A 72 13.76 -5.82 -8.50
N PHE A 73 13.35 -4.55 -8.54
CA PHE A 73 12.02 -4.07 -8.23
C PHE A 73 11.27 -3.69 -9.49
N PHE A 74 9.98 -4.01 -9.53
CA PHE A 74 9.08 -3.59 -10.59
C PHE A 74 7.70 -3.24 -10.02
N LEU A 75 6.95 -2.47 -10.80
CA LEU A 75 5.54 -2.20 -10.60
C LEU A 75 4.71 -3.04 -11.58
N CYS A 76 3.62 -3.59 -11.10
CA CYS A 76 2.63 -4.26 -11.92
C CYS A 76 1.22 -3.96 -11.40
N THR A 77 0.26 -3.85 -12.31
CA THR A 77 -1.16 -3.87 -11.94
C THR A 77 -1.59 -5.30 -11.65
N ARG A 78 -2.70 -5.47 -10.93
CA ARG A 78 -3.23 -6.81 -10.64
C ARG A 78 -3.49 -7.62 -11.91
N GLU A 79 -4.02 -6.98 -12.95
CA GLU A 79 -4.33 -7.64 -14.23
C GLU A 79 -3.06 -8.07 -14.96
N SER A 80 -2.07 -7.17 -15.08
CA SER A 80 -0.78 -7.50 -15.71
C SER A 80 -0.05 -8.61 -14.96
N TRP A 81 -0.14 -8.64 -13.63
CA TRP A 81 0.47 -9.70 -12.82
C TRP A 81 -0.11 -11.08 -13.10
N LEU A 82 -1.43 -11.19 -13.30
CA LEU A 82 -2.08 -12.47 -13.64
C LEU A 82 -1.54 -13.01 -14.97
N HIS A 83 -1.40 -12.15 -15.98
CA HIS A 83 -0.79 -12.56 -17.25
C HIS A 83 0.68 -12.95 -17.10
N VAL A 84 1.47 -12.22 -16.32
CA VAL A 84 2.87 -12.59 -16.07
C VAL A 84 2.99 -13.96 -15.39
N LEU A 85 2.10 -14.29 -14.46
CA LEU A 85 2.06 -15.61 -13.83
C LEU A 85 1.71 -16.71 -14.84
N GLU A 86 0.76 -16.46 -15.74
CA GLU A 86 0.41 -17.38 -16.83
C GLU A 86 1.60 -17.60 -17.78
N GLN A 87 2.36 -16.55 -18.12
CA GLN A 87 3.57 -16.65 -18.94
C GLN A 87 4.68 -17.46 -18.25
N LEU A 88 4.81 -17.34 -16.92
CA LEU A 88 5.74 -18.14 -16.12
C LEU A 88 5.31 -19.62 -16.07
N GLU A 89 4.03 -19.88 -15.87
CA GLU A 89 3.49 -21.24 -15.80
C GLU A 89 3.60 -21.96 -17.16
N SER A 90 3.29 -21.28 -18.25
CA SER A 90 3.46 -21.77 -19.62
C SER A 90 4.93 -21.85 -20.06
N SER A 91 5.88 -21.44 -19.22
CA SER A 91 7.32 -21.40 -19.53
C SER A 91 7.68 -20.54 -20.75
N GLU A 92 6.84 -19.54 -21.08
CA GLU A 92 7.14 -18.54 -22.11
C GLU A 92 8.26 -17.59 -21.65
N ILE A 93 8.23 -17.23 -20.37
CA ILE A 93 9.28 -16.42 -19.71
C ILE A 93 9.88 -17.19 -18.54
N THR A 94 11.16 -16.95 -18.27
CA THR A 94 11.87 -17.58 -17.14
C THR A 94 11.81 -16.77 -15.86
N CYS A 95 11.51 -15.48 -15.97
CA CYS A 95 11.66 -14.50 -14.91
C CYS A 95 10.59 -13.42 -15.07
N ALA A 96 9.99 -12.97 -13.96
CA ALA A 96 8.97 -11.92 -14.00
C ALA A 96 9.48 -10.61 -14.63
N LEU A 97 10.77 -10.29 -14.45
CA LEU A 97 11.41 -9.11 -15.05
C LEU A 97 11.64 -9.22 -16.56
N ASP A 98 11.48 -10.39 -17.17
CA ASP A 98 11.60 -10.55 -18.63
C ASP A 98 10.31 -10.10 -19.35
N SER A 99 9.16 -10.07 -18.66
CA SER A 99 7.90 -9.66 -19.27
C SER A 99 7.87 -8.16 -19.60
N ASN A 100 7.26 -7.82 -20.73
CA ASN A 100 7.02 -6.42 -21.12
C ASN A 100 5.81 -5.80 -20.41
N LEU A 101 5.03 -6.60 -19.67
CA LEU A 101 3.85 -6.15 -18.95
C LEU A 101 4.18 -5.50 -17.60
N VAL A 102 5.43 -5.64 -17.13
CA VAL A 102 5.89 -5.05 -15.86
C VAL A 102 6.70 -3.80 -16.09
N LYS A 103 6.53 -2.81 -15.20
CA LYS A 103 7.30 -1.57 -15.22
C LYS A 103 8.51 -1.71 -14.29
N LYS A 104 9.70 -1.87 -14.87
CA LYS A 104 10.95 -2.03 -14.11
C LYS A 104 11.29 -0.72 -13.39
N VAL A 105 11.37 -0.77 -12.05
CA VAL A 105 11.66 0.40 -11.21
C VAL A 105 13.16 0.54 -11.00
N TYR A 106 13.81 -0.55 -10.60
CA TYR A 106 15.26 -0.58 -10.36
C TYR A 106 15.78 -2.01 -10.45
N THR A 107 16.88 -2.22 -11.16
CA THR A 107 17.53 -3.53 -11.27
C THR A 107 18.93 -3.48 -10.67
N PHE A 108 19.36 -4.57 -10.04
CA PHE A 108 20.65 -4.62 -9.35
C PHE A 108 21.82 -4.65 -10.33
N GLY A 109 21.58 -4.87 -11.63
CA GLY A 109 22.59 -4.68 -12.68
C GLY A 109 23.07 -3.23 -12.83
N SER A 110 22.29 -2.26 -12.34
CA SER A 110 22.67 -0.84 -12.30
C SER A 110 23.36 -0.40 -11.00
N LEU A 111 23.46 -1.31 -10.02
CA LEU A 111 24.11 -1.05 -8.74
C LEU A 111 25.62 -1.27 -8.86
N HIS A 112 26.44 -0.35 -8.35
CA HIS A 112 27.88 -0.59 -8.33
C HIS A 112 28.24 -1.72 -7.36
N PRO A 113 29.29 -2.51 -7.62
CA PRO A 113 29.64 -3.66 -6.78
C PRO A 113 29.92 -3.32 -5.30
N ASN A 114 30.35 -2.10 -5.02
CA ASN A 114 30.70 -1.68 -3.65
C ASN A 114 29.55 -0.94 -2.94
N ASP A 115 28.47 -0.63 -3.65
CA ASP A 115 27.34 0.09 -3.08
C ASP A 115 26.47 -0.89 -2.28
N ASP A 116 26.16 -0.52 -1.05
CA ASP A 116 25.29 -1.26 -0.14
C ASP A 116 23.89 -0.61 -0.03
N SER A 117 23.66 0.45 -0.79
CA SER A 117 22.44 1.24 -0.75
C SER A 117 22.19 1.95 -2.08
N PHE A 118 20.92 2.20 -2.38
CA PHE A 118 20.53 3.03 -3.52
C PHE A 118 19.22 3.76 -3.22
N ASN A 119 19.04 4.88 -3.91
CA ASN A 119 17.81 5.64 -3.94
C ASN A 119 17.33 5.77 -5.38
N SER A 120 16.07 5.44 -5.64
CA SER A 120 15.44 5.59 -6.94
C SER A 120 14.14 6.37 -6.81
N LEU A 121 13.93 7.31 -7.73
CA LEU A 121 12.66 8.03 -7.88
C LEU A 121 12.05 7.60 -9.21
N PHE A 122 10.97 6.84 -9.14
CA PHE A 122 10.20 6.40 -10.30
C PHE A 122 8.95 7.28 -10.47
N VAL A 123 8.65 7.61 -11.72
CA VAL A 123 7.55 8.51 -12.10
C VAL A 123 6.51 7.70 -12.82
N GLU A 124 5.29 7.68 -12.28
CA GLU A 124 4.17 6.98 -12.87
C GLU A 124 3.13 7.98 -13.39
N THR A 125 2.76 7.84 -14.66
CA THR A 125 1.84 8.74 -15.37
C THR A 125 0.52 8.08 -15.70
N ASP A 126 0.47 6.76 -15.68
CA ASP A 126 -0.72 6.00 -16.01
C ASP A 126 -1.52 5.76 -14.73
N PRO A 127 -2.76 6.26 -14.63
CA PRO A 127 -3.56 6.15 -13.42
C PRO A 127 -4.08 4.72 -13.28
N ASP A 128 -3.57 3.99 -12.29
CA ASP A 128 -4.04 2.64 -11.96
C ASP A 128 -3.58 2.26 -10.54
N GLN A 129 -4.03 1.10 -10.08
CA GLN A 129 -3.57 0.47 -8.85
C GLN A 129 -2.40 -0.48 -9.15
N TYR A 130 -1.23 -0.11 -8.64
CA TYR A 130 0.02 -0.83 -8.83
C TYR A 130 0.50 -1.45 -7.53
N SER A 131 1.13 -2.62 -7.66
CA SER A 131 1.86 -3.30 -6.60
C SER A 131 3.35 -3.21 -6.86
N LEU A 132 4.11 -2.80 -5.85
CA LEU A 132 5.57 -2.90 -5.85
C LEU A 132 5.99 -4.30 -5.46
N VAL A 133 6.79 -4.91 -6.32
CA VAL A 133 7.23 -6.29 -6.17
C VAL A 133 8.72 -6.37 -6.41
N PHE A 134 9.41 -7.15 -5.58
CA PHE A 134 10.78 -7.56 -5.84
C PHE A 134 10.81 -8.94 -6.47
N ALA A 135 11.61 -9.08 -7.53
CA ALA A 135 11.89 -10.35 -8.18
C ALA A 135 13.35 -10.74 -7.98
N ASN A 136 13.55 -12.00 -7.62
CA ASN A 136 14.82 -12.71 -7.60
C ASN A 136 14.72 -13.91 -8.55
N CYS A 137 15.30 -13.78 -9.74
CA CYS A 137 15.21 -14.84 -10.73
C CYS A 137 16.28 -15.95 -10.57
N TYR A 138 16.98 -15.95 -9.44
CA TYR A 138 17.94 -17.00 -9.06
C TYR A 138 17.69 -17.48 -7.62
N PRO A 139 16.48 -17.97 -7.28
CA PRO A 139 16.10 -18.30 -5.91
C PRO A 139 17.02 -19.35 -5.27
N ASP A 140 17.50 -20.32 -6.05
CA ASP A 140 18.36 -21.40 -5.52
C ASP A 140 19.80 -20.97 -5.24
N LEU A 141 20.28 -19.91 -5.91
CA LEU A 141 21.68 -19.48 -5.88
C LEU A 141 21.89 -18.18 -5.10
N LEU A 142 20.84 -17.35 -4.97
CA LEU A 142 20.92 -16.01 -4.41
C LEU A 142 19.95 -15.83 -3.24
N LYS A 143 20.52 -15.51 -2.08
CA LYS A 143 19.81 -14.99 -0.91
C LYS A 143 20.10 -13.52 -0.76
N VAL A 144 19.05 -12.71 -0.58
CA VAL A 144 19.13 -11.26 -0.47
C VAL A 144 18.81 -10.84 0.95
N SER A 145 19.58 -9.89 1.48
CA SER A 145 19.26 -9.17 2.70
C SER A 145 19.31 -7.67 2.42
N MET A 146 18.28 -6.93 2.83
CA MET A 146 18.20 -5.49 2.62
C MET A 146 17.11 -4.87 3.51
N ASP A 147 17.27 -3.60 3.84
CA ASP A 147 16.25 -2.77 4.47
C ASP A 147 15.62 -1.89 3.39
N VAL A 148 14.33 -2.09 3.11
CA VAL A 148 13.59 -1.41 2.05
C VAL A 148 12.62 -0.40 2.67
N ARG A 149 12.75 0.86 2.26
CA ARG A 149 11.79 1.92 2.54
C ARG A 149 11.17 2.35 1.23
N SER A 150 9.86 2.13 1.12
CA SER A 150 9.07 2.48 -0.06
C SER A 150 8.09 3.59 0.33
N ALA A 151 8.01 4.63 -0.48
CA ALA A 151 7.02 5.69 -0.32
C ALA A 151 6.36 5.99 -1.66
N MET A 152 5.07 5.67 -1.76
CA MET A 152 4.24 5.94 -2.92
C MET A 152 3.31 7.10 -2.61
N TYR A 153 3.24 8.08 -3.51
CA TYR A 153 2.39 9.25 -3.34
C TYR A 153 2.01 9.87 -4.68
N ASN A 154 0.92 10.61 -4.68
CA ASN A 154 0.48 11.44 -5.80
C ASN A 154 0.85 12.91 -5.53
N LEU A 155 1.03 13.71 -6.57
CA LEU A 155 1.22 15.15 -6.41
C LEU A 155 -0.10 15.89 -6.63
N GLU A 156 -0.51 16.68 -5.63
CA GLU A 156 -1.78 17.39 -5.66
C GLU A 156 -1.64 18.84 -6.16
N GLY A 157 -2.41 19.16 -7.21
CA GLY A 157 -2.55 20.52 -7.76
C GLY A 157 -1.25 21.16 -8.25
N LYS A 158 -1.25 22.49 -8.34
CA LYS A 158 -0.07 23.29 -8.75
C LYS A 158 0.98 23.42 -7.63
N SER A 159 0.60 23.14 -6.39
CA SER A 159 1.48 23.28 -5.22
C SER A 159 2.46 22.11 -5.09
N GLY A 160 2.22 20.98 -5.76
CA GLY A 160 3.08 19.80 -5.67
C GLY A 160 3.10 19.17 -4.28
N SER A 161 2.02 19.34 -3.49
CA SER A 161 1.93 18.69 -2.18
C SER A 161 1.84 17.17 -2.36
N ARG A 162 2.50 16.42 -1.48
CA ARG A 162 2.50 14.95 -1.52
C ARG A 162 1.20 14.44 -0.90
N ASP A 163 0.39 13.74 -1.69
CA ASP A 163 -0.77 12.99 -1.23
C ASP A 163 -0.40 11.50 -1.12
N TYR A 164 -0.30 11.02 0.12
CA TYR A 164 0.01 9.62 0.43
C TYR A 164 -1.23 8.72 0.43
N LEU A 165 -2.42 9.25 0.10
CA LEU A 165 -3.61 8.44 -0.08
C LEU A 165 -3.64 7.86 -1.51
N SER A 166 -3.88 6.56 -1.58
CA SER A 166 -4.15 5.88 -2.83
C SER A 166 -5.37 6.49 -3.53
N ALA A 167 -5.32 6.56 -4.86
CA ALA A 167 -6.41 7.08 -5.68
C ALA A 167 -7.76 6.44 -5.28
N GLY A 168 -8.77 7.29 -5.06
CA GLY A 168 -10.11 6.85 -4.65
C GLY A 168 -10.29 6.62 -3.14
N ARG A 169 -9.23 6.57 -2.32
CA ARG A 169 -9.37 6.46 -0.85
C ARG A 169 -9.76 7.76 -0.17
N THR A 170 -9.44 8.91 -0.77
CA THR A 170 -9.69 10.24 -0.19
C THR A 170 -11.18 10.53 0.05
N ILE A 171 -12.08 9.92 -0.74
CA ILE A 171 -13.53 10.13 -0.60
C ILE A 171 -14.20 9.15 0.39
N LEU A 172 -13.57 8.02 0.70
CA LEU A 172 -14.14 6.96 1.56
C LEU A 172 -14.60 7.46 2.93
N PRO A 173 -13.79 8.25 3.69
CA PRO A 173 -14.21 8.74 4.99
C PRO A 173 -15.53 9.52 4.94
N ARG A 174 -15.74 10.33 3.89
CA ARG A 174 -16.97 11.10 3.71
C ARG A 174 -18.17 10.19 3.44
N VAL A 175 -17.99 9.18 2.59
CA VAL A 175 -19.05 8.20 2.27
C VAL A 175 -19.42 7.38 3.51
N TYR A 176 -18.43 6.87 4.25
CA TYR A 176 -18.68 6.12 5.48
C TYR A 176 -19.35 6.97 6.57
N PHE A 177 -18.97 8.24 6.68
CA PHE A 177 -19.63 9.17 7.59
C PHE A 177 -21.11 9.36 7.22
N LEU A 178 -21.42 9.53 5.93
CA LEU A 178 -22.80 9.65 5.46
C LEU A 178 -23.63 8.39 5.75
N PHE A 179 -23.08 7.19 5.50
CA PHE A 179 -23.75 5.95 5.87
C PHE A 179 -23.96 5.82 7.38
N SER A 180 -22.98 6.22 8.20
CA SER A 180 -23.12 6.24 9.66
C SER A 180 -24.30 7.09 10.12
N LEU A 181 -24.49 8.29 9.55
CA LEU A 181 -25.62 9.16 9.86
C LEU A 181 -26.98 8.53 9.50
N ILE A 182 -27.06 7.83 8.37
CA ILE A 182 -28.26 7.12 7.93
C ILE A 182 -28.61 6.00 8.93
N TYR A 183 -27.64 5.15 9.28
CA TYR A 183 -27.85 4.07 10.25
C TYR A 183 -28.21 4.59 11.64
N PHE A 184 -27.58 5.67 12.09
CA PHE A 184 -27.90 6.30 13.38
C PHE A 184 -29.33 6.83 13.42
N SER A 185 -29.80 7.46 12.34
CA SER A 185 -31.18 7.94 12.21
C SER A 185 -32.19 6.79 12.24
N MET A 186 -31.87 5.68 11.56
CA MET A 186 -32.69 4.47 11.59
C MET A 186 -32.73 3.85 12.99
N ALA A 187 -31.62 3.83 13.71
CA ALA A 187 -31.55 3.35 15.09
C ALA A 187 -32.39 4.21 16.06
N ILE A 188 -32.31 5.54 15.96
CA ILE A 188 -33.16 6.45 16.74
C ILE A 188 -34.64 6.18 16.47
N PHE A 189 -35.01 6.04 15.20
CA PHE A 189 -36.39 5.74 14.81
C PHE A 189 -36.87 4.41 15.42
N TRP A 190 -36.05 3.35 15.34
CA TRP A 190 -36.37 2.06 15.96
C TRP A 190 -36.53 2.13 17.47
N VAL A 191 -35.62 2.82 18.18
CA VAL A 191 -35.71 3.02 19.62
C VAL A 191 -36.99 3.78 19.99
N TYR A 192 -37.35 4.82 19.23
CA TYR A 192 -38.59 5.55 19.42
C TYR A 192 -39.83 4.66 19.26
N VAL A 193 -39.87 3.83 18.21
CA VAL A 193 -40.97 2.88 17.98
C VAL A 193 -41.08 1.88 19.14
N LEU A 194 -39.96 1.29 19.57
CA LEU A 194 -39.94 0.35 20.70
C LEU A 194 -40.42 1.01 21.99
N TYR A 195 -39.98 2.24 22.27
CA TYR A 195 -40.40 2.97 23.46
C TYR A 195 -41.91 3.27 23.44
N LYS A 196 -42.44 3.75 22.30
CA LYS A 196 -43.87 4.02 22.13
C LYS A 196 -44.71 2.74 22.28
N LYS A 197 -44.26 1.62 21.68
CA LYS A 197 -44.96 0.33 21.77
C LYS A 197 -44.91 -0.28 23.16
N ARG A 198 -43.79 -0.12 23.88
CA ARG A 198 -43.68 -0.50 25.29
C ARG A 198 -44.70 0.25 26.14
N LEU A 199 -44.81 1.56 25.98
CA LEU A 199 -45.78 2.38 26.74
C LEU A 199 -47.23 2.01 26.47
N THR A 200 -47.57 1.52 25.27
CA THR A 200 -48.93 1.05 24.96
C THR A 200 -49.28 -0.32 25.52
N VAL A 201 -48.31 -1.16 25.90
CA VAL A 201 -48.56 -2.49 26.49
C VAL A 201 -48.75 -2.42 28.01
N PHE A 202 -48.15 -1.43 28.67
CA PHE A 202 -48.30 -1.20 30.11
C PHE A 202 -49.45 -0.24 30.48
N ARG A 203 -50.34 0.07 29.53
CA ARG A 203 -51.60 0.78 29.76
C ARG A 203 -52.75 -0.14 29.44
#